data_AF-A0AAW4FAI0-F1
#
_entry.id   AF-A0AAW4FAI0-F1
#
_cell.length_a   1.000
_cell.length_b   1.000
_cell.length_c   1.000
_cell.angle_alpha   90.00
_cell.angle_beta   90.00
_cell.angle_gamma   90.00
#
_symmetry.space_group_name_H-M   'P 1'
#
loop_
_entity.id
_entity.type
_entity.pdbx_description
1 polymer ?
#
loop_
_entity_poly.entity_id
_entity_poly.type
_entity_poly.pdbx_seq_one_letter_code
_entity_poly.pdbx_strand_id
1 'polypeptide(L)'
;EGLTSLVTLLAPGTQARVWHHDRRRIPLKTPLAMRVHHPVSLKSRPVMGDHATDVNGQVLLQLSTQTGSEVQGWLPGGQLYSDLLALLHVYPGSRLDVRLQLCVERSLLPDVRLSCRPAAGSPQLGRTAVMRTQAKITTSAARVMTIRLGRYQRVQEHYQRKEAQENGDYRW
;
A
#
# COMPACT_ATOMS: atom_id res chain seq x y z
N GLU A 1 9.62 -6.00 -13.78
CA GLU A 1 10.09 -5.22 -14.95
C GLU A 1 9.10 -4.14 -15.38
N GLY A 2 7.85 -4.49 -15.75
CA GLY A 2 6.86 -3.48 -16.17
C GLY A 2 6.63 -2.33 -15.18
N LEU A 3 6.47 -2.63 -13.88
CA LEU A 3 6.33 -1.60 -12.83
C LEU A 3 7.57 -0.69 -12.73
N THR A 4 8.77 -1.26 -12.89
CA THR A 4 10.02 -0.50 -12.88
C THR A 4 10.06 0.47 -14.06
N SER A 5 9.67 0.00 -15.25
CA SER A 5 9.60 0.82 -16.46
C SER A 5 8.64 2.01 -16.33
N LEU A 6 7.47 1.80 -15.70
CA LEU A 6 6.49 2.87 -15.48
C LEU A 6 7.06 3.97 -14.57
N VAL A 7 7.78 3.58 -13.51
CA VAL A 7 8.41 4.54 -12.61
C VAL A 7 9.51 5.33 -13.31
N THR A 8 10.41 4.66 -14.04
CA THR A 8 11.49 5.33 -14.78
C THR A 8 10.97 6.26 -15.88
N LEU A 9 9.79 5.97 -16.45
CA LEU A 9 9.15 6.84 -17.45
C LEU A 9 8.61 8.13 -16.81
N LEU A 10 8.02 8.03 -15.62
CA LEU A 10 7.50 9.20 -14.89
C LEU A 10 8.61 10.06 -14.29
N ALA A 11 9.64 9.43 -13.72
CA ALA A 11 10.74 10.12 -13.06
C ALA A 11 12.06 9.38 -13.33
N PRO A 12 12.90 9.88 -14.27
CA PRO A 12 14.14 9.22 -14.67
C PRO A 12 15.15 9.04 -13.53
N GLY A 13 15.15 9.95 -12.55
CA GLY A 13 16.02 9.90 -11.37
C GLY A 13 15.55 8.92 -10.29
N THR A 14 14.35 8.38 -10.40
CA THR A 14 13.75 7.50 -9.39
C THR A 14 14.07 6.03 -9.66
N GLN A 15 14.68 5.37 -8.68
CA GLN A 15 14.89 3.91 -8.72
C GLN A 15 13.70 3.17 -8.13
N ALA A 16 13.26 2.09 -8.77
CA ALA A 16 12.18 1.23 -8.30
C ALA A 16 12.66 -0.20 -8.05
N ARG A 17 12.27 -0.76 -6.89
CA ARG A 17 12.46 -2.16 -6.52
C ARG A 17 11.11 -2.80 -6.23
N VAL A 18 10.94 -4.05 -6.65
CA VAL A 18 9.70 -4.80 -6.48
C VAL A 18 9.97 -6.06 -5.67
N TRP A 19 9.17 -6.29 -4.63
CA TRP A 19 9.12 -7.57 -3.91
C TRP A 19 7.78 -8.24 -4.19
N HIS A 20 7.85 -9.48 -4.66
CA HIS A 20 6.69 -10.23 -5.15
C HIS A 20 5.73 -10.69 -4.06
N HIS A 21 6.26 -11.17 -2.92
CA HIS A 21 5.47 -11.77 -1.86
C HIS A 21 5.35 -10.84 -0.66
N ASP A 22 4.50 -9.82 -0.77
CA ASP A 22 4.24 -8.91 0.34
C ASP A 22 3.20 -9.51 1.29
N ARG A 23 3.50 -9.51 2.59
CA ARG A 23 2.63 -10.10 3.61
C ARG A 23 1.47 -9.15 3.93
N ARG A 24 0.24 -9.63 3.78
CA ARG A 24 -1.00 -8.96 4.15
C ARG A 24 -1.78 -9.80 5.16
N ARG A 25 -2.37 -9.15 6.16
CA ARG A 25 -3.34 -9.78 7.07
C ARG A 25 -4.73 -9.64 6.48
N ILE A 26 -5.47 -10.74 6.40
CA ILE A 26 -6.86 -10.80 5.93
C ILE A 26 -7.74 -11.17 7.11
N PRO A 27 -8.79 -10.40 7.44
CA PRO A 27 -9.72 -10.75 8.50
C PRO A 27 -10.52 -12.00 8.13
N LEU A 28 -10.65 -12.92 9.09
CA LEU A 28 -11.45 -14.12 8.95
C LEU A 28 -12.92 -13.78 9.18
N LYS A 29 -13.80 -14.23 8.27
CA LYS A 29 -15.26 -14.03 8.41
C LYS A 29 -15.83 -14.84 9.56
N THR A 30 -15.31 -16.05 9.76
CA THR A 30 -15.72 -16.97 10.81
C THR A 30 -14.48 -17.44 11.55
N PRO A 31 -14.40 -17.25 12.89
CA PRO A 31 -13.30 -17.79 13.67
C PRO A 31 -13.38 -19.32 13.70
N LEU A 32 -12.22 -19.97 13.79
CA LEU A 32 -12.13 -21.41 13.92
C LEU A 32 -12.77 -21.86 15.24
N ALA A 33 -13.82 -22.68 15.16
CA ALA A 33 -14.47 -23.29 16.31
C ALA A 33 -14.49 -24.81 16.16
N MET A 34 -14.04 -25.52 17.20
CA MET A 34 -14.14 -26.97 17.27
C MET A 34 -15.58 -27.34 17.66
N ARG A 35 -16.36 -27.82 16.69
CA ARG A 35 -17.75 -28.25 16.88
C ARG A 35 -17.89 -29.74 16.58
N VAL A 36 -18.58 -30.47 17.46
CA VAL A 36 -18.84 -31.91 17.29
C VAL A 36 -19.79 -32.16 16.10
N HIS A 37 -20.81 -31.31 15.93
CA HIS A 37 -21.81 -31.44 14.85
C HIS A 37 -21.36 -30.89 13.48
N HIS A 38 -20.27 -30.11 13.44
CA HIS A 38 -19.70 -29.55 12.21
C HIS A 38 -18.17 -29.50 12.37
N PRO A 39 -17.49 -30.66 12.28
CA PRO A 39 -16.06 -30.72 12.46
C PRO A 39 -15.35 -30.01 11.30
N VAL A 40 -14.34 -29.19 11.62
CA VAL A 40 -13.48 -28.55 10.62
C VAL A 40 -12.35 -29.51 10.26
N SER A 41 -12.21 -29.85 8.98
CA SER A 41 -11.16 -30.73 8.50
C SER A 41 -9.80 -30.03 8.44
N LEU A 42 -8.72 -30.70 8.86
CA LEU A 42 -7.36 -30.17 8.70
C LEU A 42 -6.90 -30.07 7.24
N LYS A 43 -7.59 -30.76 6.31
CA LYS A 43 -7.29 -30.66 4.87
C LYS A 43 -7.48 -29.23 4.34
N SER A 44 -8.39 -28.45 4.93
CA SER A 44 -8.61 -27.04 4.54
C SER A 44 -7.57 -26.08 5.11
N ARG A 45 -6.58 -26.58 5.86
CA ARG A 45 -5.53 -25.79 6.53
C ARG A 45 -6.14 -24.63 7.35
N PRO A 46 -7.06 -24.91 8.30
CA PRO A 46 -7.68 -23.87 9.10
C PRO A 46 -6.62 -23.15 9.93
N VAL A 47 -6.73 -21.83 10.01
CA VAL A 47 -5.87 -20.98 10.85
C VAL A 47 -6.63 -20.56 12.10
N MET A 48 -5.90 -20.45 13.22
CA MET A 48 -6.45 -19.93 14.47
C MET A 48 -6.48 -18.40 14.47
N GLY A 49 -7.36 -17.83 15.30
CA GLY A 49 -7.45 -16.39 15.52
C GLY A 49 -8.48 -15.71 14.64
N ASP A 50 -8.29 -14.41 14.47
CA ASP A 50 -9.17 -13.48 13.77
C ASP A 50 -8.64 -13.08 12.36
N HIS A 51 -7.38 -13.38 12.05
CA HIS A 51 -6.75 -13.05 10.77
C HIS A 51 -5.97 -14.22 10.16
N ALA A 52 -6.07 -14.35 8.85
CA ALA A 52 -5.18 -15.15 8.02
C ALA A 52 -4.05 -14.29 7.41
N THR A 53 -3.01 -14.95 6.91
CA THR A 53 -1.92 -14.31 6.16
C THR A 53 -2.06 -14.61 4.67
N ASP A 54 -2.07 -13.57 3.85
CA ASP A 54 -1.94 -13.66 2.39
C ASP A 54 -0.59 -13.07 1.96
N VAL A 55 0.05 -13.75 1.02
CA VAL A 55 1.36 -13.38 0.44
C VAL A 55 1.30 -13.31 -1.09
N ASN A 56 0.15 -13.61 -1.69
CA ASN A 56 -0.01 -13.75 -3.12
C ASN A 56 -0.82 -12.60 -3.74
N GLY A 57 -1.69 -11.95 -2.96
CA GLY A 57 -2.55 -10.86 -3.45
C GLY A 57 -1.87 -9.49 -3.58
N GLN A 58 -0.65 -9.32 -3.05
CA GLN A 58 -0.02 -8.00 -2.96
C GLN A 58 1.48 -8.03 -3.28
N VAL A 59 1.93 -7.00 -4.00
CA VAL A 59 3.35 -6.72 -4.25
C VAL A 59 3.78 -5.42 -3.56
N LEU A 60 5.04 -5.35 -3.14
CA LEU A 60 5.65 -4.12 -2.61
C LEU A 60 6.47 -3.45 -3.70
N LEU A 61 6.19 -2.17 -3.97
CA LEU A 61 6.96 -1.28 -4.81
C LEU A 61 7.62 -0.22 -3.93
N GLN A 62 8.96 -0.28 -3.85
CA GLN A 62 9.76 0.72 -3.14
C GLN A 62 10.44 1.62 -4.16
N LEU A 63 10.23 2.91 -3.99
CA LEU A 63 10.83 3.98 -4.76
C LEU A 63 12.00 4.55 -3.96
N SER A 64 13.06 4.97 -4.65
CA SER A 64 14.19 5.67 -4.06
C SER A 64 14.54 6.86 -4.92
N THR A 65 14.60 8.05 -4.32
CA THR A 65 14.93 9.30 -5.03
C THR A 65 16.04 10.05 -4.31
N GLN A 66 16.81 10.81 -5.08
CA GLN A 66 17.90 11.65 -4.57
C GLN A 66 17.56 13.15 -4.65
N THR A 67 16.55 13.51 -5.44
CA THR A 67 16.19 14.90 -5.73
C THR A 67 14.97 15.35 -4.94
N GLY A 68 15.06 16.48 -4.23
CA GLY A 68 13.95 17.02 -3.44
C GLY A 68 12.70 17.39 -4.24
N SER A 69 12.84 17.77 -5.51
CA SER A 69 11.70 18.05 -6.40
C SER A 69 10.89 16.78 -6.69
N GLU A 70 11.56 15.67 -7.00
CA GLU A 70 10.91 14.37 -7.21
C GLU A 70 10.25 13.88 -5.92
N VAL A 71 10.89 14.05 -4.76
CA VAL A 71 10.32 13.70 -3.45
C VAL A 71 8.97 14.40 -3.27
N GLN A 72 8.89 15.70 -3.51
CA GLN A 72 7.64 16.45 -3.39
C GLN A 72 6.58 15.98 -4.39
N GLY A 73 6.98 15.58 -5.59
CA GLY A 73 6.07 14.99 -6.59
C GLY A 73 5.54 13.60 -6.21
N TRP A 74 6.32 12.82 -5.46
CA TRP A 74 5.94 11.49 -4.98
C TRP A 74 5.12 11.50 -3.69
N LEU A 75 5.20 12.56 -2.89
CA LEU A 75 4.37 12.70 -1.70
C LEU A 75 2.88 12.71 -2.04
N PRO A 76 2.00 12.31 -1.10
CA PRO A 76 0.56 12.39 -1.30
C PRO A 76 0.15 13.81 -1.73
N GLY A 77 -0.61 13.91 -2.83
CA GLY A 77 -1.00 15.18 -3.44
C GLY A 77 -0.05 15.71 -4.52
N GLY A 78 1.10 15.05 -4.73
CA GLY A 78 1.99 15.33 -5.86
C GLY A 78 1.54 14.66 -7.16
N GLN A 79 1.95 15.24 -8.28
CA GLN A 79 1.55 14.80 -9.63
C GLN A 79 2.12 13.43 -10.01
N LEU A 80 3.38 13.13 -9.65
CA LEU A 80 3.98 11.82 -9.96
C LEU A 80 3.23 10.68 -9.26
N TYR A 81 2.77 10.92 -8.04
CA TYR A 81 1.96 9.95 -7.30
C TYR A 81 0.60 9.70 -7.98
N SER A 82 -0.10 10.74 -8.45
CA SER A 82 -1.36 10.56 -9.17
C SER A 82 -1.18 9.86 -10.51
N ASP A 83 -0.13 10.21 -11.25
CA ASP A 83 0.14 9.65 -12.57
C ASP A 83 0.52 8.16 -12.46
N LEU A 84 1.32 7.80 -11.45
CA LEU A 84 1.61 6.39 -11.17
C LEU A 84 0.34 5.61 -10.84
N LEU A 85 -0.57 6.16 -10.01
CA LEU A 85 -1.84 5.50 -9.70
C LEU A 85 -2.72 5.33 -10.94
N ALA A 86 -2.73 6.29 -11.86
CA ALA A 86 -3.46 6.20 -13.12
C ALA A 86 -2.89 5.09 -14.03
N LEU A 87 -1.56 4.99 -14.15
CA LEU A 87 -0.92 3.91 -14.90
C LEU A 87 -1.15 2.54 -14.25
N LEU A 88 -1.11 2.47 -12.92
CA LEU A 88 -1.50 1.27 -12.17
C LEU A 88 -2.99 0.93 -12.35
N HIS A 89 -3.83 1.90 -12.70
CA HIS A 89 -5.22 1.60 -13.02
C HIS A 89 -5.39 0.76 -14.28
N VAL A 90 -4.54 1.00 -15.28
CA VAL A 90 -4.60 0.34 -16.59
C VAL A 90 -3.75 -0.92 -16.62
N TYR A 91 -2.54 -0.89 -16.05
CA TYR A 91 -1.57 -1.98 -16.21
C TYR A 91 -1.91 -3.24 -15.39
N PRO A 92 -1.89 -3.23 -14.04
CA PRO A 92 -2.36 -4.36 -13.23
C PRO A 92 -3.88 -4.44 -13.14
N GLY A 93 -4.59 -3.30 -13.23
CA GLY A 93 -6.05 -3.28 -13.16
C GLY A 93 -6.58 -3.84 -11.83
N SER A 94 -7.27 -4.98 -11.90
CA SER A 94 -7.80 -5.73 -10.76
C SER A 94 -7.00 -7.01 -10.42
N ARG A 95 -5.86 -7.25 -11.07
CA ARG A 95 -5.10 -8.49 -10.89
C ARG A 95 -4.40 -8.57 -9.54
N LEU A 96 -3.78 -7.47 -9.10
CA LEU A 96 -2.96 -7.41 -7.90
C LEU A 96 -3.05 -6.04 -7.22
N ASP A 97 -2.97 -6.04 -5.89
CA ASP A 97 -2.80 -4.82 -5.11
C ASP A 97 -1.31 -4.46 -5.01
N VAL A 98 -1.00 -3.16 -4.97
CA VAL A 98 0.39 -2.67 -4.90
C VAL A 98 0.57 -1.81 -3.65
N ARG A 99 1.51 -2.17 -2.78
CA ARG A 99 1.98 -1.31 -1.68
C ARG A 99 3.06 -0.38 -2.18
N LEU A 100 2.95 0.91 -1.90
CA LEU A 100 3.88 1.94 -2.33
C LEU A 100 4.67 2.48 -1.12
N GLN A 101 5.99 2.43 -1.21
CA GLN A 101 6.91 2.99 -0.22
C GLN A 101 7.95 3.89 -0.91
N LEU A 102 8.40 4.93 -0.22
CA LEU A 102 9.46 5.83 -0.70
C LEU A 102 10.60 5.83 0.32
N CYS A 103 11.83 5.65 -0.16
CA CYS A 103 13.05 5.65 0.63
C CYS A 103 13.91 6.82 0.22
N VAL A 104 14.05 7.79 1.12
CA VAL A 104 14.70 9.07 0.84
C VAL A 104 15.44 9.54 2.08
N GLU A 105 16.45 10.39 1.91
CA GLU A 105 17.13 11.00 3.05
C GLU A 105 16.18 11.90 3.85
N ARG A 106 16.36 11.92 5.17
CA ARG A 106 15.56 12.78 6.06
C ARG A 106 15.65 14.27 5.70
N SER A 107 16.78 14.72 5.15
CA SER A 107 17.03 16.10 4.70
C SER A 107 16.03 16.57 3.64
N LEU A 108 15.53 15.64 2.81
CA LEU A 108 14.60 15.93 1.71
C LEU A 108 13.13 15.94 2.13
N LEU A 109 12.83 15.46 3.35
CA LEU A 109 11.45 15.37 3.84
C LEU A 109 11.02 16.64 4.57
N PRO A 110 9.79 17.13 4.34
CA PRO A 110 9.26 18.27 5.06
C PRO A 110 9.05 17.93 6.54
N ASP A 111 9.30 18.92 7.40
CA ASP A 111 8.95 18.83 8.83
C ASP A 111 7.43 18.90 9.01
N VAL A 112 6.90 18.06 9.91
CA VAL A 112 5.49 18.14 10.31
C VAL A 112 5.15 19.51 10.90
N ARG A 113 4.06 20.09 10.41
CA ARG A 113 3.45 21.30 10.96
C ARG A 113 1.95 21.09 11.04
N LEU A 114 1.36 21.60 12.12
CA LEU A 114 -0.08 21.64 12.26
C LEU A 114 -0.63 22.81 11.44
N SER A 115 -1.70 22.55 10.70
CA SER A 115 -2.46 23.58 9.98
C SER A 115 -3.94 23.43 10.30
N CYS A 116 -4.63 24.56 10.46
CA CYS A 116 -6.09 24.57 10.67
C CYS A 116 -6.87 24.20 9.40
N ARG A 117 -6.20 24.18 8.23
CA ARG A 117 -6.79 23.81 6.94
C ARG A 117 -6.10 22.56 6.39
N PRO A 118 -6.85 21.49 6.06
CA PRO A 118 -6.28 20.35 5.36
C PRO A 118 -5.96 20.74 3.91
N ALA A 119 -4.78 20.35 3.44
CA ALA A 119 -4.33 20.53 2.06
C ALA A 119 -3.90 19.17 1.49
N ALA A 120 -3.95 19.01 0.16
CA ALA A 120 -3.59 17.75 -0.50
C ALA A 120 -2.15 17.30 -0.18
N GLY A 121 -1.22 18.26 -0.08
CA GLY A 121 0.18 18.03 0.32
C GLY A 121 0.45 18.11 1.82
N SER A 122 -0.59 18.15 2.67
CA SER A 122 -0.42 18.16 4.12
C SER A 122 0.11 16.81 4.62
N PRO A 123 1.03 16.79 5.60
CA PRO A 123 1.55 15.53 6.14
C PRO A 123 0.44 14.66 6.72
N GLN A 124 0.40 13.39 6.32
CA GLN A 124 -0.60 12.43 6.77
C GLN A 124 -0.05 11.59 7.91
N LEU A 125 -0.84 11.49 8.99
CA LEU A 125 -0.52 10.64 10.13
C LEU A 125 -0.36 9.17 9.68
N GLY A 126 0.72 8.52 10.14
CA GLY A 126 1.02 7.12 9.79
C GLY A 126 1.63 6.89 8.40
N ARG A 127 1.80 7.95 7.60
CA ARG A 127 2.38 7.91 6.25
C ARG A 127 3.59 8.82 6.08
N THR A 128 3.39 10.13 6.16
CA THR A 128 4.40 11.16 5.83
C THR A 128 4.66 12.16 6.96
N ALA A 129 3.93 12.03 8.08
CA ALA A 129 4.09 12.89 9.24
C ALA A 129 5.39 12.59 10.02
N VAL A 130 6.49 13.29 9.68
CA VAL A 130 7.80 13.14 10.34
C VAL A 130 8.11 14.36 11.18
N MET A 131 8.38 14.15 12.47
CA MET A 131 8.76 15.23 13.38
C MET A 131 10.14 15.82 13.03
N ARG A 132 10.36 17.07 13.41
CA ARG A 132 11.66 17.73 13.28
C ARG A 132 12.68 17.07 14.21
N THR A 133 13.84 16.72 13.67
CA THR A 133 14.97 16.27 14.48
C THR A 133 15.62 17.47 15.17
N GLN A 134 15.85 17.40 16.48
CA GLN A 134 16.51 18.48 17.22
C GLN A 134 18.02 18.48 16.94
N ALA A 135 18.60 19.68 16.81
CA ALA A 135 20.01 19.91 16.50
C ALA A 135 21.00 19.33 17.54
N LYS A 136 20.53 18.92 18.73
CA LYS A 136 21.39 18.30 19.76
C LYS A 136 21.74 16.82 19.47
N ILE A 137 21.05 16.19 18.52
CA ILE A 137 21.21 14.77 18.15
C ILE A 137 22.01 14.61 16.83
N THR A 138 22.45 15.72 16.23
CA THR A 138 23.11 15.73 14.91
C THR A 138 24.59 15.35 15.00
N THR A 139 24.88 14.08 15.29
CA THR A 139 26.21 13.50 15.08
C THR A 139 26.22 12.38 14.04
N SER A 140 25.08 12.04 13.44
CA SER A 140 25.01 10.93 12.49
C SER A 140 24.43 11.35 11.14
N ALA A 141 25.15 10.96 10.10
CA ALA A 141 24.92 11.12 8.66
C ALA A 141 23.45 11.06 8.19
N ALA A 142 23.22 11.63 7.00
CA ALA A 142 21.96 11.59 6.26
C ALA A 142 21.30 10.20 6.32
N ARG A 143 20.36 10.03 7.25
CA ARG A 143 19.71 8.74 7.47
C ARG A 143 18.61 8.57 6.44
N VAL A 144 18.72 7.52 5.63
CA VAL A 144 17.66 7.10 4.72
C VAL A 144 16.45 6.68 5.55
N MET A 145 15.30 7.26 5.23
CA MET A 145 14.03 7.03 5.88
C MET A 145 13.04 6.44 4.89
N THR A 146 12.37 5.36 5.31
CA THR A 146 11.30 4.72 4.54
C THR A 146 9.95 5.27 4.99
N ILE A 147 9.24 5.94 4.08
CA ILE A 147 7.89 6.43 4.29
C ILE A 147 6.89 5.64 3.44
N ARG A 148 5.62 5.61 3.88
CA ARG A 148 4.55 4.90 3.16
C ARG A 148 3.80 5.89 2.28
N LEU A 149 3.84 5.68 0.97
CA LEU A 149 3.11 6.51 0.01
C LEU A 149 1.66 6.07 -0.16
N GLY A 150 1.37 4.77 -0.02
CA GLY A 150 0.00 4.25 -0.07
C GLY A 150 -0.16 2.81 -0.53
N ARG A 151 -1.39 2.48 -0.88
CA ARG A 151 -1.76 1.20 -1.48
C ARG A 151 -2.68 1.47 -2.66
N TYR A 152 -2.35 0.91 -3.80
CA TYR A 152 -3.23 0.83 -4.94
C TYR A 152 -4.10 -0.44 -4.80
N GLN A 153 -5.42 -0.24 -4.83
CA GLN A 153 -6.43 -1.31 -4.83
C GLN A 153 -7.62 -0.80 -5.63
N ARG A 154 -7.99 -1.52 -6.70
CA ARG A 154 -9.09 -1.12 -7.59
C ARG A 154 -10.46 -1.47 -7.03
N VAL A 155 -10.62 -2.71 -6.59
CA VAL A 155 -11.88 -3.23 -6.06
C VAL A 155 -11.81 -3.18 -4.55
N GLN A 156 -12.64 -2.33 -3.96
CA GLN A 156 -12.83 -2.31 -2.52
C GLN A 156 -13.96 -3.28 -2.19
N GLU A 157 -13.72 -4.16 -1.20
CA GLU A 157 -14.75 -5.04 -0.66
C GLU A 157 -15.76 -4.20 0.12
N HIS A 158 -16.74 -3.63 -0.59
CA HIS A 158 -17.90 -2.99 0.01
C HIS A 158 -19.03 -4.01 0.07
N TYR A 159 -19.63 -4.15 1.25
CA TYR A 159 -20.75 -5.07 1.44
C TYR A 159 -22.03 -4.45 0.86
N GLN A 160 -22.24 -4.66 -0.44
CA GLN A 160 -23.48 -4.31 -1.16
C GLN A 160 -24.11 -5.54 -1.81
N ARG A 161 -23.89 -6.73 -1.23
CA ARG A 161 -24.54 -7.96 -1.69
C ARG A 161 -26.01 -7.91 -1.29
N LYS A 162 -26.88 -7.75 -2.29
CA LYS A 162 -28.33 -7.96 -2.12
C LYS A 162 -28.62 -9.45 -2.25
N GLU A 163 -29.53 -9.96 -1.42
CA GLU A 163 -29.98 -11.34 -1.53
C GLU A 163 -30.61 -11.55 -2.91
N ALA A 164 -30.22 -12.63 -3.58
CA ALA A 164 -30.77 -12.96 -4.88
C ALA A 164 -32.16 -13.57 -4.67
N GLN A 165 -33.17 -12.98 -5.28
CA GLN A 165 -34.55 -13.49 -5.23
C GLN A 165 -34.78 -14.64 -6.21
N GLU A 166 -34.00 -14.70 -7.28
CA GLU A 166 -34.05 -15.73 -8.30
C GLU A 166 -32.62 -16.00 -8.82
N ASN A 167 -32.31 -17.24 -9.13
CA ASN A 167 -31.07 -17.70 -9.73
C ASN A 167 -31.38 -18.38 -11.07
N GLY A 168 -30.41 -18.40 -11.99
CA GLY A 168 -30.60 -19.00 -13.32
C GLY A 168 -30.73 -20.52 -13.25
N ASP A 169 -31.94 -21.03 -13.05
CA ASP A 169 -32.27 -22.45 -12.87
C ASP A 169 -32.48 -23.18 -14.22
N TYR A 170 -31.50 -23.08 -15.11
CA TYR A 170 -31.51 -23.82 -16.37
C TYR A 170 -31.25 -25.31 -16.12
N ARG A 171 -32.16 -26.17 -16.57
CA ARG A 171 -31.98 -27.62 -16.57
C ARG A 171 -31.23 -28.02 -17.85
N TRP A 172 -29.90 -28.08 -17.75
CA TRP A 172 -29.03 -28.67 -18.77
C TRP A 172 -28.95 -30.18 -18.61
#